data_AF-A0A6P1PXL0-F1
#
_entry.id   AF-A0A6P1PXL0-F1
#
_cell.length_a   1.000
_cell.length_b   1.000
_cell.length_c   1.000
_cell.angle_alpha   90.00
_cell.angle_beta   90.00
_cell.angle_gamma   90.00
#
_symmetry.space_group_name_H-M   'P 1'
#
loop_
_entity.id
_entity.type
_entity.pdbx_description
1 polymer ?
#
loop_
_entity_poly.entity_id
_entity_poly.type
_entity_poly.pdbx_seq_one_letter_code
_entity_poly.pdbx_strand_id
1 'polypeptide(L)' 'MANFTREQVETQIRDHLVRDGFSVDIARSAAFRGADHYMSRPNATIASCIAIAKTYARPLKRVKGKQGCNVNSRK' A
#
# COMPACT_ATOMS: atom_id res chain seq x y z
N MET A 1 -12.05 9.37 -18.42
CA MET A 1 -11.52 8.99 -17.08
C MET A 1 -10.42 9.96 -16.74
N ALA A 2 -10.44 10.56 -15.55
CA ALA A 2 -9.40 11.51 -15.16
C ALA A 2 -8.08 10.76 -15.03
N ASN A 3 -7.15 11.05 -15.93
CA ASN A 3 -5.79 10.53 -15.86
C ASN A 3 -5.07 11.31 -14.76
N PHE A 4 -5.22 10.85 -13.51
CA PHE A 4 -4.47 11.42 -12.41
C PHE A 4 -2.99 11.21 -12.66
N THR A 5 -2.18 12.22 -12.39
CA THR A 5 -0.74 12.09 -12.53
C THR A 5 -0.22 11.06 -11.52
N ARG A 6 0.90 10.42 -11.84
CA ARG A 6 1.56 9.46 -10.94
C ARG A 6 1.76 10.04 -9.53
N GLU A 7 2.13 11.32 -9.44
CA GLU A 7 2.33 12.05 -8.18
C GLU A 7 1.04 12.25 -7.39
N GLN A 8 -0.08 12.53 -8.07
CA GLN A 8 -1.39 12.65 -7.44
C GLN A 8 -1.84 11.31 -6.86
N VAL A 9 -1.63 10.22 -7.60
CA VAL A 9 -1.97 8.86 -7.17
C VAL A 9 -1.08 8.42 -6.00
N GLU A 10 0.21 8.68 -6.06
CA GLU A 10 1.14 8.40 -4.95
C GLU A 10 0.73 9.15 -3.67
N THR A 11 0.41 10.45 -3.80
CA THR A 11 0.00 11.27 -2.66
C THR A 11 -1.30 10.77 -2.04
N GLN A 12 -2.29 10.39 -2.86
CA GLN A 12 -3.55 9.83 -2.36
C GLN A 12 -3.36 8.48 -1.65
N ILE A 13 -2.55 7.57 -2.24
CA ILE A 13 -2.28 6.27 -1.63
C ILE A 13 -1.53 6.44 -0.30
N ARG A 14 -0.54 7.36 -0.27
CA ARG A 14 0.22 7.66 0.94
C ARG A 14 -0.68 8.21 2.05
N ASP A 15 -1.50 9.21 1.75
CA ASP A 15 -2.42 9.81 2.73
C ASP A 15 -3.40 8.76 3.28
N HIS A 16 -3.95 7.92 2.39
CA HIS A 16 -4.82 6.81 2.79
C HIS A 16 -4.10 5.83 3.73
N LEU A 17 -2.85 5.46 3.45
CA LEU A 17 -2.08 4.54 4.30
C LEU A 17 -1.70 5.16 5.64
N VAL A 18 -1.35 6.45 5.68
CA VAL A 18 -1.05 7.15 6.93
C VAL A 18 -2.31 7.23 7.80
N ARG A 19 -3.48 7.55 7.23
CA ARG A 19 -4.77 7.52 7.95
C ARG A 19 -5.13 6.12 8.49
N ASP A 20 -4.76 5.06 7.77
CA ASP A 20 -4.93 3.65 8.18
C ASP A 20 -3.92 3.24 9.28
N GLY A 21 -3.05 4.16 9.70
CA GLY A 21 -2.07 3.98 10.79
C GLY A 21 -0.78 3.29 10.37
N PHE A 22 -0.41 3.32 9.08
CA PHE A 22 0.91 2.87 8.63
C PHE A 22 1.96 3.98 8.85
N SER A 23 3.20 3.59 9.13
CA SER A 23 4.32 4.55 9.21
C SER A 23 4.56 5.20 7.86
N VAL A 24 4.99 6.48 7.87
CA VAL A 24 5.21 7.28 6.65
C VAL A 24 6.17 6.59 5.67
N ASP A 25 7.20 5.91 6.17
CA ASP A 25 8.18 5.17 5.33
C ASP A 25 7.55 3.97 4.60
N ILE A 26 6.68 3.24 5.31
CA ILE A 26 5.92 2.11 4.75
C ILE A 26 4.89 2.63 3.75
N ALA A 27 4.21 3.74 4.08
CA ALA A 27 3.23 4.38 3.22
C ALA A 27 3.88 4.87 1.92
N ARG A 28 5.06 5.49 1.99
CA ARG A 28 5.84 5.94 0.82
C ARG A 28 6.22 4.77 -0.09
N SER A 29 6.78 3.71 0.49
CA SER A 29 7.22 2.52 -0.26
C SER A 29 6.04 1.80 -0.94
N ALA A 30 4.91 1.69 -0.23
CA ALA A 30 3.70 1.08 -0.75
C ALA A 30 2.99 1.96 -1.79
N ALA A 31 3.01 3.29 -1.62
CA ALA A 31 2.46 4.24 -2.58
C ALA A 31 3.21 4.20 -3.92
N PHE A 32 4.53 4.08 -3.91
CA PHE A 32 5.33 3.94 -5.13
C PHE A 32 4.93 2.71 -5.94
N ARG A 33 4.70 1.56 -5.27
CA ARG A 33 4.21 0.32 -5.90
C ARG A 33 2.76 0.43 -6.40
N GLY A 34 1.90 1.13 -5.66
CA GLY A 34 0.52 1.36 -6.09
C GLY A 34 0.42 2.29 -7.30
N ALA A 35 1.27 3.33 -7.36
CA ALA A 35 1.35 4.26 -8.48
C ALA A 35 1.97 3.63 -9.74
N ASP A 36 2.96 2.74 -9.57
CA ASP A 36 3.52 1.93 -10.66
C ASP A 36 2.45 1.02 -11.28
N HIS A 37 1.66 0.33 -10.44
CA HIS A 37 0.54 -0.50 -10.90
C HIS A 37 -0.55 0.31 -11.63
N TYR A 38 -0.81 1.54 -11.20
CA TYR A 38 -1.74 2.45 -11.86
C TYR A 38 -1.29 2.81 -13.28
N MET A 39 0.02 3.04 -13.47
CA MET A 39 0.60 3.37 -14.78
C MET A 39 0.76 2.14 -15.68
N SER A 40 1.06 0.97 -15.10
CA SER A 40 1.26 -0.28 -15.83
C SER A 40 -0.04 -0.88 -16.39
N ARG A 41 -1.18 -0.56 -15.77
CA ARG A 41 -2.48 -1.12 -16.15
C ARG A 41 -3.47 -0.06 -16.63
N PRO A 42 -3.95 -0.13 -17.88
CA PRO A 42 -4.85 0.87 -18.45
C PRO A 42 -6.23 0.95 -17.77
N ASN A 43 -6.61 -0.07 -16.98
CA ASN A 43 -7.88 -0.13 -16.24
C ASN A 43 -7.68 -0.13 -14.72
N ALA A 44 -6.48 0.21 -14.23
CA ALA A 44 -6.26 0.29 -12.80
C ALA A 44 -7.01 1.50 -12.21
N THR A 45 -7.77 1.25 -11.15
CA THR A 45 -8.44 2.30 -10.37
C THR A 45 -7.63 2.60 -9.12
N ILE A 46 -7.77 3.82 -8.59
CA ILE A 46 -7.12 4.25 -7.35
C ILE A 46 -7.42 3.27 -6.21
N ALA A 47 -8.65 2.75 -6.13
CA ALA A 47 -9.04 1.73 -5.16
C ALA A 47 -8.24 0.41 -5.30
N SER A 48 -8.00 -0.06 -6.52
CA SER A 48 -7.17 -1.25 -6.78
C SER A 48 -5.72 -0.99 -6.38
N CYS A 49 -5.18 0.18 -6.68
CA CYS A 49 -3.83 0.59 -6.30
C CYS A 49 -3.68 0.68 -4.78
N ILE A 50 -4.67 1.20 -4.06
CA ILE A 50 -4.71 1.20 -2.59
C ILE A 50 -4.74 -0.24 -2.06
N ALA A 51 -5.51 -1.14 -2.67
CA ALA A 51 -5.56 -2.55 -2.25
C ALA A 51 -4.20 -3.25 -2.44
N ILE A 52 -3.52 -3.02 -3.57
CA ILE A 52 -2.16 -3.51 -3.83
C ILE A 52 -1.17 -2.94 -2.81
N ALA A 53 -1.21 -1.62 -2.60
CA ALA A 53 -0.34 -0.93 -1.64
C ALA A 53 -0.55 -1.45 -0.21
N LYS A 54 -1.81 -1.67 0.21
CA LYS A 54 -2.16 -2.28 1.49
C LYS A 54 -1.63 -3.72 1.61
N THR A 55 -1.66 -4.51 0.54
CA THR A 55 -1.10 -5.87 0.53
C THR A 55 0.40 -5.86 0.82
N TYR A 56 1.13 -4.86 0.32
CA TYR A 56 2.56 -4.69 0.61
C TYR A 56 2.84 -4.04 1.98
N ALA A 57 1.96 -3.15 2.45
CA ALA A 57 2.12 -2.47 3.74
C ALA A 57 1.77 -3.37 4.94
N ARG A 58 0.79 -4.29 4.80
CA ARG A 58 0.32 -5.21 5.85
C ARG A 58 1.43 -6.06 6.50
N PRO A 59 2.31 -6.76 5.77
CA PRO A 59 3.40 -7.50 6.38
C PRO A 59 4.34 -6.58 7.17
N LEU A 60 4.61 -5.37 6.66
CA LEU A 60 5.47 -4.38 7.33
C LEU A 60 4.84 -3.79 8.61
N LYS A 61 3.50 -3.65 8.68
CA LYS A 61 2.78 -3.24 9.90
C LYS A 61 2.78 -4.32 10.98
N ARG A 62 2.76 -5.61 10.62
CA ARG A 62 2.86 -6.71 11.62
C ARG A 62 4.18 -6.69 12.37
N VAL A 63 5.28 -6.28 11.72
CA VAL A 63 6.63 -6.36 12.32
C VAL A 63 6.86 -5.28 13.38
N LYS A 64 6.22 -4.11 13.27
CA LYS A 64 6.46 -2.98 14.19
C LYS A 64 5.67 -3.06 15.51
N GLY A 65 4.75 -4.02 15.65
CA GLY A 65 3.81 -4.08 16.77
C GLY A 65 3.84 -5.33 17.67
N LYS A 66 4.54 -6.42 17.31
CA LYS A 66 4.66 -7.60 18.21
C LYS A 66 5.99 -8.35 18.07
N GLN A 67 6.70 -8.42 19.20
CA GLN A 67 7.53 -9.53 19.61
C GLN A 67 6.69 -10.83 19.54
N GLY A 68 7.17 -11.86 18.83
CA GLY A 68 6.71 -13.25 18.90
C GLY A 68 5.23 -13.56 18.58
N CYS A 69 4.94 -14.10 17.38
CA CYS A 69 3.86 -15.09 17.22
C CYS A 69 3.97 -15.91 15.92
N ASN A 70 4.65 -17.03 16.07
CA ASN A 70 4.32 -18.38 15.62
C ASN A 70 4.09 -18.66 14.11
N VAL A 71 5.17 -19.11 13.47
CA VAL A 71 5.15 -20.00 12.31
C VAL A 71 4.77 -21.39 12.82
N ASN A 72 3.49 -21.69 13.02
CA ASN A 72 2.92 -23.04 12.98
C ASN A 72 1.42 -23.04 13.29
N SER A 73 0.61 -23.32 12.26
CA SER A 73 -0.53 -24.23 12.39
C SER A 73 -1.00 -24.64 10.99
N ARG A 74 -0.22 -25.51 10.35
CA ARG A 74 -0.74 -26.50 9.40
C ARG A 74 -0.50 -27.86 10.04
N LYS A 75 -1.53 -28.38 10.69
CA LYS A 75 -1.75 -29.82 10.90
C LYS A 75 -3.22 -30.06 10.61
#